data_AF-A0A5B7D8Y5-F1
#
_entry.id   AF-A0A5B7D8Y5-F1
#
_cell.length_a   1.000
_cell.length_b   1.000
_cell.length_c   1.000
_cell.angle_alpha   90.00
_cell.angle_beta   90.00
_cell.angle_gamma   90.00
#
_symmetry.space_group_name_H-M   'P 1'
#
loop_
_entity.id
_entity.type
_entity.pdbx_description
1 polymer ?
#
loop_
_entity_poly.entity_id
_entity_poly.type
_entity_poly.pdbx_seq_one_letter_code
_entity_poly.pdbx_strand_id
1 'polypeptide(L)'
;MRGNTVAVVRGNTVAVVRGNTVTMVQGNTITVVRENTVTVVQGNTVAVVRGNTVTVVQGNIVAVVQGNTVAVVWRNTVTVVRGNTFAVVRGNTVPVVWGNIVTVVQGNNVAVVWGNAVAVVRGNTVTVVLENTVAVVQGNTVAVVRGNTVTVVRENTVAVVWGNAVAMVRGNTVTVVQENSVAVVRGNTFAVLHVRYDSWCLLPDGWVVPAPPTTATGSATVGVFSSVG
;
A
#
# COMPACT_ATOMS: atom_id res chain seq x y z
N MET A 1 -32.83 -12.93 -1.74
CA MET A 1 -32.95 -14.20 -0.99
C MET A 1 -32.49 -13.92 0.43
N ARG A 2 -33.31 -14.14 1.47
CA ARG A 2 -32.86 -14.18 2.87
C ARG A 2 -32.58 -15.65 3.18
N GLY A 3 -31.32 -16.00 3.44
CA GLY A 3 -30.91 -17.38 3.67
C GLY A 3 -29.49 -17.63 3.20
N ASN A 4 -28.86 -18.68 3.73
CA ASN A 4 -27.55 -19.14 3.26
C ASN A 4 -27.71 -19.69 1.84
N THR A 5 -26.93 -19.21 0.87
CA THR A 5 -26.98 -19.70 -0.51
C THR A 5 -25.62 -20.20 -0.99
N VAL A 6 -25.65 -21.31 -1.72
CA VAL A 6 -24.49 -21.86 -2.43
C VAL A 6 -24.84 -21.91 -3.91
N ALA A 7 -23.99 -21.35 -4.77
CA ALA A 7 -24.20 -21.35 -6.21
C ALA A 7 -22.92 -21.67 -6.98
N VAL A 8 -23.03 -22.52 -8.00
CA VAL A 8 -21.99 -22.78 -8.98
C VAL A 8 -22.55 -22.38 -10.34
N VAL A 9 -21.91 -21.43 -11.03
CA VAL A 9 -22.38 -20.94 -12.32
C VAL A 9 -21.29 -21.06 -13.39
N ARG A 10 -21.68 -21.57 -14.55
CA ARG A 10 -20.89 -21.52 -15.78
C ARG A 10 -21.54 -20.53 -16.75
N GLY A 11 -20.78 -19.54 -17.18
CA GLY A 11 -21.25 -18.45 -18.03
C GLY A 11 -21.41 -17.13 -17.29
N ASN A 12 -22.06 -16.17 -17.94
CA ASN A 12 -22.22 -14.81 -17.40
C ASN A 12 -23.34 -14.78 -16.35
N THR A 13 -23.12 -14.10 -15.23
CA THR A 13 -24.10 -14.04 -14.13
C THR A 13 -24.25 -12.63 -13.57
N VAL A 14 -25.48 -12.27 -13.22
CA VAL A 14 -25.80 -11.08 -12.42
C VAL A 14 -26.58 -11.52 -11.19
N ALA A 15 -26.12 -11.14 -10.00
CA ALA A 15 -26.76 -11.55 -8.74
C ALA A 15 -26.83 -10.41 -7.72
N VAL A 16 -27.97 -10.30 -7.05
CA VAL A 16 -28.17 -9.47 -5.85
C VAL A 16 -28.53 -10.37 -4.70
N VAL A 17 -27.67 -10.44 -3.68
CA VAL A 17 -27.86 -11.35 -2.54
C VAL A 17 -27.86 -10.60 -1.21
N ARG A 18 -28.68 -11.10 -0.27
CA ARG A 18 -28.86 -10.52 1.07
C ARG A 18 -28.87 -11.65 2.10
N GLY A 19 -27.70 -11.98 2.62
CA GLY A 19 -27.51 -13.20 3.41
C GLY A 19 -26.09 -13.71 3.27
N ASN A 20 -25.78 -14.80 3.96
CA ASN A 20 -24.49 -15.46 3.78
C ASN A 20 -24.46 -16.19 2.44
N THR A 21 -23.41 -16.00 1.64
CA THR A 21 -23.30 -16.63 0.32
C THR A 21 -21.96 -17.31 0.11
N VAL A 22 -21.99 -18.41 -0.64
CA VAL A 22 -20.81 -19.03 -1.22
C VAL A 22 -21.04 -19.18 -2.72
N THR A 23 -20.19 -18.57 -3.55
CA THR A 23 -20.34 -18.63 -5.01
C THR A 23 -19.04 -19.05 -5.69
N MET A 24 -19.19 -19.92 -6.70
CA MET A 24 -18.13 -20.24 -7.65
C MET A 24 -18.64 -19.89 -9.05
N VAL A 25 -17.91 -19.05 -9.79
CA VAL A 25 -18.28 -18.66 -11.14
C VAL A 25 -17.14 -18.87 -12.12
N GLN A 26 -17.43 -19.53 -13.23
CA GLN A 26 -16.57 -19.62 -14.40
C GLN A 26 -17.19 -18.79 -15.53
N GLY A 27 -16.75 -17.54 -15.66
CA GLY A 27 -17.35 -16.55 -16.57
C GLY A 27 -17.34 -15.14 -15.98
N ASN A 28 -18.04 -14.21 -16.65
CA ASN A 28 -18.14 -12.84 -16.17
C ASN A 28 -19.25 -12.69 -15.14
N THR A 29 -18.97 -11.99 -14.03
CA THR A 29 -19.93 -11.86 -12.92
C THR A 29 -20.12 -10.41 -12.50
N ILE A 30 -21.37 -10.01 -12.28
CA ILE A 30 -21.73 -8.77 -11.59
C ILE A 30 -22.47 -9.14 -10.31
N THR A 31 -21.97 -8.74 -9.15
CA THR A 31 -22.61 -9.05 -7.87
C THR A 31 -22.77 -7.82 -6.97
N VAL A 32 -23.92 -7.76 -6.31
CA VAL A 32 -24.13 -6.88 -5.16
C VAL A 32 -24.51 -7.76 -3.98
N VAL A 33 -23.72 -7.71 -2.91
CA VAL A 33 -24.00 -8.52 -1.73
C VAL A 33 -24.02 -7.71 -0.44
N ARG A 34 -24.97 -8.05 0.42
CA ARG A 34 -25.04 -7.57 1.80
C ARG A 34 -24.87 -8.76 2.74
N GLU A 35 -24.09 -8.57 3.80
CA GLU A 35 -23.70 -9.55 4.82
C GLU A 35 -22.44 -10.35 4.43
N ASN A 36 -22.36 -11.65 4.72
CA ASN A 36 -21.11 -12.40 4.58
C ASN A 36 -21.03 -13.09 3.21
N THR A 37 -19.87 -13.05 2.55
CA THR A 37 -19.67 -13.72 1.27
C THR A 37 -18.34 -14.44 1.16
N VAL A 38 -18.38 -15.56 0.45
CA VAL A 38 -17.19 -16.25 -0.07
C VAL A 38 -17.37 -16.40 -1.57
N THR A 39 -16.47 -15.83 -2.38
CA THR A 39 -16.56 -15.89 -3.84
C THR A 39 -15.26 -16.37 -4.46
N VAL A 40 -15.38 -17.29 -5.42
CA VAL A 40 -14.28 -17.73 -6.28
C VAL A 40 -14.69 -17.49 -7.73
N VAL A 41 -13.93 -16.69 -8.47
CA VAL A 41 -14.25 -16.38 -9.87
C VAL A 41 -13.06 -16.63 -10.79
N GLN A 42 -13.31 -17.37 -11.87
CA GLN A 42 -12.42 -17.46 -13.01
C GLN A 42 -13.05 -16.68 -14.18
N GLY A 43 -12.64 -15.43 -14.36
CA GLY A 43 -13.24 -14.50 -15.31
C GLY A 43 -13.28 -13.06 -14.79
N ASN A 44 -13.98 -12.17 -15.50
CA ASN A 44 -14.07 -10.77 -15.10
C ASN A 44 -15.17 -10.58 -14.04
N THR A 45 -14.90 -9.80 -13.00
CA THR A 45 -15.83 -9.57 -11.90
C THR A 45 -16.03 -8.08 -11.65
N VAL A 46 -17.30 -7.69 -11.46
CA VAL A 46 -17.68 -6.42 -10.84
C VAL A 46 -18.43 -6.73 -9.55
N ALA A 47 -17.96 -6.22 -8.42
CA ALA A 47 -18.56 -6.52 -7.12
C ALA A 47 -18.73 -5.28 -6.24
N VAL A 48 -19.90 -5.16 -5.62
CA VAL A 48 -20.12 -4.24 -4.50
C VAL A 48 -20.55 -5.05 -3.30
N VAL A 49 -19.78 -5.00 -2.21
CA VAL A 49 -20.08 -5.79 -1.01
C VAL A 49 -20.06 -4.95 0.25
N ARG A 50 -21.07 -5.17 1.10
CA ARG A 50 -21.14 -4.60 2.46
C ARG A 50 -21.27 -5.73 3.47
N GLY A 51 -20.22 -5.95 4.26
CA GLY A 51 -20.12 -7.02 5.25
C GLY A 51 -18.77 -7.71 5.23
N ASN A 52 -18.70 -8.96 5.68
CA ASN A 52 -17.45 -9.73 5.66
C ASN A 52 -17.31 -10.47 4.34
N THR A 53 -16.14 -10.39 3.71
CA THR A 53 -15.92 -11.00 2.40
C THR A 53 -14.62 -11.76 2.33
N VAL A 54 -14.67 -12.90 1.64
CA VAL A 54 -13.49 -13.63 1.18
C VAL A 54 -13.62 -13.78 -0.33
N THR A 55 -12.66 -13.26 -1.08
CA THR A 55 -12.71 -13.28 -2.54
C THR A 55 -11.40 -13.82 -3.12
N VAL A 56 -11.52 -14.75 -4.07
CA VAL A 56 -10.40 -15.25 -4.87
C VAL A 56 -10.76 -15.13 -6.33
N VAL A 57 -9.97 -14.37 -7.10
CA VAL A 57 -10.29 -14.15 -8.51
C VAL A 57 -9.06 -14.27 -9.38
N GLN A 58 -9.21 -15.05 -10.45
CA GLN A 58 -8.27 -15.16 -11.54
C GLN A 58 -8.87 -14.50 -12.79
N GLY A 59 -8.62 -13.21 -12.97
CA GLY A 59 -9.28 -12.40 -14.00
C GLY A 59 -9.28 -10.92 -13.65
N ASN A 60 -10.00 -10.10 -14.42
CA ASN A 60 -10.06 -8.67 -14.14
C ASN A 60 -11.12 -8.38 -13.07
N ILE A 61 -10.82 -7.51 -12.10
CA ILE A 61 -11.76 -7.08 -11.06
C ILE A 61 -11.96 -5.57 -11.06
N VAL A 62 -13.21 -5.17 -10.86
CA VAL A 62 -13.57 -3.89 -10.24
C VAL A 62 -14.39 -4.18 -8.98
N ALA A 63 -13.90 -3.77 -7.81
CA ALA A 63 -14.60 -4.04 -6.56
C ALA A 63 -14.65 -2.84 -5.60
N VAL A 64 -15.80 -2.67 -4.93
CA VAL A 64 -15.96 -1.77 -3.80
C VAL A 64 -16.44 -2.59 -2.60
N VAL A 65 -15.68 -2.57 -1.51
CA VAL A 65 -15.97 -3.36 -0.31
C VAL A 65 -15.98 -2.49 0.93
N GLN A 66 -17.04 -2.63 1.74
CA GLN A 66 -17.14 -2.01 3.06
C GLN A 66 -17.32 -3.10 4.12
N GLY A 67 -16.33 -3.25 5.01
CA GLY A 67 -16.32 -4.26 6.07
C GLY A 67 -15.00 -5.02 6.12
N ASN A 68 -15.01 -6.23 6.70
CA ASN A 68 -13.83 -7.07 6.78
C ASN A 68 -13.62 -7.81 5.45
N THR A 69 -12.41 -7.78 4.91
CA THR A 69 -12.11 -8.29 3.57
C THR A 69 -10.85 -9.13 3.57
N VAL A 70 -10.92 -10.30 2.96
CA VAL A 70 -9.78 -11.10 2.54
C VAL A 70 -9.85 -11.25 1.03
N ALA A 71 -8.87 -10.74 0.29
CA ALA A 71 -8.86 -10.78 -1.17
C ALA A 71 -7.56 -11.35 -1.72
N VAL A 72 -7.66 -12.28 -2.66
CA VAL A 72 -6.54 -12.75 -3.49
C VAL A 72 -6.90 -12.56 -4.95
N VAL A 73 -6.12 -11.76 -5.66
CA VAL A 73 -6.44 -11.38 -7.04
C VAL A 73 -5.22 -11.50 -7.94
N TRP A 74 -5.47 -12.06 -9.13
CA TRP A 74 -4.49 -12.12 -10.21
C TRP A 74 -5.00 -11.39 -11.46
N ARG A 75 -4.10 -10.66 -12.13
CA ARG A 75 -4.32 -9.80 -13.33
C ARG A 75 -4.73 -8.37 -12.98
N ASN A 76 -5.66 -7.78 -13.75
CA ASN A 76 -5.96 -6.35 -13.65
C ASN A 76 -7.00 -6.08 -12.57
N THR A 77 -6.73 -5.16 -11.66
CA THR A 77 -7.58 -4.94 -10.49
C THR A 77 -7.76 -3.46 -10.19
N VAL A 78 -9.00 -3.04 -10.00
CA VAL A 78 -9.33 -1.75 -9.36
C VAL A 78 -10.15 -2.07 -8.13
N THR A 79 -9.66 -1.68 -6.95
CA THR A 79 -10.30 -2.03 -5.67
C THR A 79 -10.37 -0.82 -4.76
N VAL A 80 -11.53 -0.60 -4.16
CA VAL A 80 -11.72 0.35 -3.06
C VAL A 80 -12.22 -0.43 -1.86
N VAL A 81 -11.47 -0.42 -0.75
CA VAL A 81 -11.85 -1.13 0.47
C VAL A 81 -11.84 -0.20 1.67
N ARG A 82 -12.90 -0.25 2.48
CA ARG A 82 -12.99 0.44 3.77
C ARG A 82 -13.30 -0.56 4.88
N GLY A 83 -12.38 -0.71 5.83
CA GLY A 83 -12.49 -1.62 6.97
C GLY A 83 -11.20 -2.41 7.21
N ASN A 84 -11.32 -3.55 7.87
CA ASN A 84 -10.16 -4.42 8.09
C ASN A 84 -9.88 -5.25 6.83
N THR A 85 -8.67 -5.17 6.29
CA THR A 85 -8.36 -5.75 4.99
C THR A 85 -7.08 -6.57 5.03
N PHE A 86 -7.15 -7.78 4.49
CA PHE A 86 -5.99 -8.55 4.03
C PHE A 86 -6.09 -8.73 2.52
N ALA A 87 -5.08 -8.26 1.77
CA ALA A 87 -5.11 -8.37 0.31
C ALA A 87 -3.75 -8.81 -0.27
N VAL A 88 -3.81 -9.76 -1.21
CA VAL A 88 -2.68 -10.15 -2.05
C VAL A 88 -3.09 -9.94 -3.50
N VAL A 89 -2.38 -9.06 -4.20
CA VAL A 89 -2.72 -8.66 -5.57
C VAL A 89 -1.49 -8.78 -6.46
N ARG A 90 -1.61 -9.50 -7.58
CA ARG A 90 -0.56 -9.60 -8.61
C ARG A 90 -1.08 -9.17 -9.98
N GLY A 91 -0.38 -8.26 -10.65
CA GLY A 91 -0.70 -7.81 -12.00
C GLY A 91 -0.65 -6.28 -12.14
N ASN A 92 -1.58 -5.71 -12.90
CA ASN A 92 -1.73 -4.25 -13.00
C ASN A 92 -2.86 -3.78 -12.07
N THR A 93 -2.56 -2.97 -11.06
CA THR A 93 -3.51 -2.79 -9.96
C THR A 93 -3.61 -1.36 -9.47
N VAL A 94 -4.82 -0.98 -9.05
CA VAL A 94 -5.11 0.30 -8.40
C VAL A 94 -5.90 0.07 -7.11
N PRO A 95 -5.25 -0.36 -6.00
CA PRO A 95 -5.90 -0.50 -4.71
C PRO A 95 -5.95 0.84 -3.95
N VAL A 96 -7.13 1.20 -3.47
CA VAL A 96 -7.35 2.28 -2.49
C VAL A 96 -7.97 1.67 -1.24
N VAL A 97 -7.24 1.71 -0.13
CA VAL A 97 -7.62 0.99 1.09
C VAL A 97 -7.57 1.89 2.32
N TRP A 98 -8.62 1.78 3.15
CA TRP A 98 -8.76 2.55 4.39
C TRP A 98 -9.07 1.66 5.60
N GLY A 99 -8.34 1.81 6.70
CA GLY A 99 -8.59 1.12 7.97
C GLY A 99 -7.38 0.36 8.51
N ASN A 100 -7.60 -0.84 9.07
CA ASN A 100 -6.51 -1.73 9.49
C ASN A 100 -6.17 -2.70 8.36
N ILE A 101 -4.95 -2.62 7.83
CA ILE A 101 -4.65 -3.16 6.49
C ILE A 101 -3.37 -3.98 6.51
N VAL A 102 -3.40 -5.13 5.84
CA VAL A 102 -2.22 -5.88 5.42
C VAL A 102 -2.31 -6.11 3.91
N THR A 103 -1.39 -5.54 3.16
CA THR A 103 -1.40 -5.61 1.69
C THR A 103 -0.07 -6.08 1.13
N VAL A 104 -0.15 -6.97 0.14
CA VAL A 104 0.98 -7.35 -0.71
C VAL A 104 0.58 -7.12 -2.16
N VAL A 105 1.31 -6.24 -2.84
CA VAL A 105 1.00 -5.84 -4.21
C VAL A 105 2.24 -6.04 -5.09
N GLN A 106 2.11 -6.80 -6.18
CA GLN A 106 3.20 -7.08 -7.10
C GLN A 106 2.82 -6.77 -8.55
N GLY A 107 3.69 -6.07 -9.29
CA GLY A 107 3.50 -5.75 -10.71
C GLY A 107 3.52 -4.25 -11.00
N ASN A 108 2.63 -3.77 -11.88
CA ASN A 108 2.54 -2.35 -12.24
C ASN A 108 1.38 -1.70 -11.50
N ASN A 109 1.64 -0.88 -10.48
CA ASN A 109 0.61 -0.54 -9.50
C ASN A 109 0.56 0.94 -9.12
N VAL A 110 -0.63 1.41 -8.79
CA VAL A 110 -0.85 2.68 -8.09
C VAL A 110 -1.63 2.39 -6.82
N ALA A 111 -0.97 2.40 -5.66
CA ALA A 111 -1.57 2.04 -4.39
C ALA A 111 -1.71 3.25 -3.46
N VAL A 112 -2.89 3.37 -2.83
CA VAL A 112 -3.15 4.35 -1.76
C VAL A 112 -3.60 3.59 -0.52
N VAL A 113 -2.86 3.77 0.57
CA VAL A 113 -3.10 3.10 1.85
C VAL A 113 -3.23 4.15 2.95
N TRP A 114 -4.36 4.13 3.65
CA TRP A 114 -4.62 5.03 4.77
C TRP A 114 -5.04 4.23 6.00
N GLY A 115 -4.36 4.47 7.13
CA GLY A 115 -4.73 3.91 8.42
C GLY A 115 -3.58 3.20 9.11
N ASN A 116 -3.92 2.19 9.92
CA ASN A 116 -2.92 1.31 10.51
C ASN A 116 -2.58 0.21 9.50
N ALA A 117 -1.41 0.26 8.88
CA ALA A 117 -1.12 -0.59 7.73
C ALA A 117 0.25 -1.26 7.74
N VAL A 118 0.29 -2.48 7.20
CA VAL A 118 1.50 -3.15 6.73
C VAL A 118 1.38 -3.33 5.22
N ALA A 119 2.27 -2.69 4.46
CA ALA A 119 2.24 -2.72 3.00
C ALA A 119 3.57 -3.24 2.44
N VAL A 120 3.49 -4.24 1.55
CA VAL A 120 4.62 -4.70 0.75
C VAL A 120 4.30 -4.48 -0.71
N VAL A 121 5.09 -3.66 -1.39
CA VAL A 121 4.88 -3.30 -2.79
C VAL A 121 6.13 -3.61 -3.61
N ARG A 122 5.95 -4.36 -4.70
CA ARG A 122 7.03 -4.77 -5.61
C ARG A 122 6.70 -4.49 -7.07
N GLY A 123 7.67 -3.95 -7.81
CA GLY A 123 7.59 -3.77 -9.27
C GLY A 123 7.67 -2.30 -9.70
N ASN A 124 6.92 -1.93 -10.73
CA ASN A 124 6.85 -0.54 -11.21
C ASN A 124 5.66 0.15 -10.54
N THR A 125 5.88 0.94 -9.49
CA THR A 125 4.76 1.35 -8.63
C THR A 125 4.79 2.80 -8.17
N VAL A 126 3.62 3.40 -8.05
CA VAL A 126 3.38 4.63 -7.29
C VAL A 126 2.64 4.25 -6.02
N THR A 127 3.15 4.65 -4.86
CA THR A 127 2.58 4.30 -3.56
C THR A 127 2.43 5.53 -2.69
N VAL A 128 1.25 5.69 -2.08
CA VAL A 128 0.98 6.69 -1.05
C VAL A 128 0.53 5.96 0.20
N VAL A 129 1.23 6.19 1.30
CA VAL A 129 0.99 5.52 2.57
C VAL A 129 0.88 6.56 3.67
N LEU A 130 -0.20 6.52 4.44
CA LEU A 130 -0.57 7.56 5.41
C LEU A 130 -0.88 6.96 6.79
N GLU A 131 -0.59 7.74 7.82
CA GLU A 131 -0.80 7.45 9.25
C GLU A 131 0.22 6.49 9.88
N ASN A 132 -0.22 5.37 10.46
CA ASN A 132 0.62 4.47 11.25
C ASN A 132 0.99 3.25 10.42
N THR A 133 2.17 3.25 9.80
CA THR A 133 2.44 2.25 8.74
C THR A 133 3.84 1.67 8.74
N VAL A 134 3.92 0.38 8.42
CA VAL A 134 5.16 -0.28 8.01
C VAL A 134 5.08 -0.55 6.50
N ALA A 135 5.99 0.04 5.73
CA ALA A 135 6.00 -0.08 4.28
C ALA A 135 7.34 -0.64 3.77
N VAL A 136 7.27 -1.64 2.91
CA VAL A 136 8.41 -2.16 2.15
C VAL A 136 8.12 -1.96 0.67
N VAL A 137 8.96 -1.17 0.00
CA VAL A 137 8.82 -0.82 -1.40
C VAL A 137 10.09 -1.22 -2.15
N GLN A 138 9.94 -1.97 -3.24
CA GLN A 138 11.06 -2.47 -4.04
C GLN A 138 10.74 -2.42 -5.54
N GLY A 139 11.69 -1.93 -6.34
CA GLY A 139 11.56 -1.87 -7.79
C GLY A 139 11.81 -0.47 -8.34
N ASN A 140 11.15 -0.15 -9.45
CA ASN A 140 11.13 1.20 -10.01
C ASN A 140 9.92 1.94 -9.41
N THR A 141 10.13 2.72 -8.35
CA THR A 141 8.99 3.20 -7.55
C THR A 141 9.03 4.68 -7.19
N VAL A 142 7.85 5.27 -7.08
CA VAL A 142 7.62 6.53 -6.37
C VAL A 142 6.84 6.23 -5.09
N ALA A 143 7.38 6.64 -3.95
CA ALA A 143 6.77 6.41 -2.65
C ALA A 143 6.60 7.73 -1.89
N VAL A 144 5.38 7.99 -1.41
CA VAL A 144 5.10 9.07 -0.47
C VAL A 144 4.58 8.46 0.81
N VAL A 145 5.26 8.73 1.91
CA VAL A 145 4.92 8.17 3.22
C VAL A 145 4.80 9.30 4.24
N ARG A 146 3.67 9.35 4.96
CA ARG A 146 3.41 10.38 5.97
C ARG A 146 2.80 9.80 7.24
N GLY A 147 3.32 10.22 8.40
CA GLY A 147 2.77 9.89 9.72
C GLY A 147 3.80 9.22 10.63
N ASN A 148 3.38 8.24 11.43
CA ASN A 148 4.28 7.44 12.27
C ASN A 148 4.66 6.17 11.51
N THR A 149 5.85 6.16 10.89
CA THR A 149 6.13 5.15 9.85
C THR A 149 7.49 4.50 9.94
N VAL A 150 7.56 3.25 9.49
CA VAL A 150 8.81 2.55 9.21
C VAL A 150 8.81 2.19 7.74
N THR A 151 9.78 2.68 6.99
CA THR A 151 9.86 2.51 5.54
C THR A 151 11.18 1.87 5.13
N VAL A 152 11.10 0.87 4.26
CA VAL A 152 12.25 0.30 3.58
C VAL A 152 12.04 0.45 2.09
N VAL A 153 12.94 1.15 1.44
CA VAL A 153 12.87 1.44 0.01
C VAL A 153 14.13 0.91 -0.67
N ARG A 154 13.96 0.16 -1.76
CA ARG A 154 15.06 -0.49 -2.47
C ARG A 154 14.97 -0.31 -3.99
N GLU A 155 16.15 -0.30 -4.61
CA GLU A 155 16.39 -0.25 -6.06
C GLU A 155 16.28 1.17 -6.65
N ASN A 156 15.45 1.40 -7.66
CA ASN A 156 15.37 2.67 -8.37
C ASN A 156 14.16 3.47 -7.87
N THR A 157 14.36 4.37 -6.90
CA THR A 157 13.20 4.92 -6.17
C THR A 157 13.28 6.40 -5.88
N VAL A 158 12.15 7.09 -6.03
CA VAL A 158 11.94 8.42 -5.45
C VAL A 158 11.06 8.26 -4.21
N ALA A 159 11.56 8.64 -3.04
CA ALA A 159 10.86 8.52 -1.77
C ALA A 159 10.75 9.88 -1.06
N VAL A 160 9.53 10.22 -0.62
CA VAL A 160 9.28 11.35 0.27
C VAL A 160 8.70 10.81 1.56
N VAL A 161 9.37 11.10 2.67
CA VAL A 161 8.99 10.65 4.00
C VAL A 161 8.79 11.85 4.91
N TRP A 162 7.63 11.91 5.56
CA TRP A 162 7.24 13.02 6.44
C TRP A 162 6.66 12.48 7.76
N GLY A 163 7.04 13.09 8.89
CA GLY A 163 6.47 12.78 10.19
C GLY A 163 7.47 12.16 11.16
N ASN A 164 6.99 11.31 12.04
CA ASN A 164 7.83 10.51 12.92
C ASN A 164 8.21 9.21 12.18
N ALA A 165 9.36 9.18 11.51
CA ALA A 165 9.67 8.10 10.59
C ALA A 165 11.05 7.46 10.78
N VAL A 166 11.14 6.17 10.50
CA VAL A 166 12.41 5.47 10.27
C VAL A 166 12.44 5.03 8.82
N ALA A 167 13.40 5.54 8.05
CA ALA A 167 13.56 5.24 6.64
C ALA A 167 14.91 4.57 6.38
N MET A 168 14.88 3.39 5.75
CA MET A 168 16.06 2.74 5.18
C MET A 168 15.94 2.76 3.67
N VAL A 169 16.89 3.40 3.00
CA VAL A 169 16.89 3.53 1.55
C VAL A 169 18.18 2.97 0.95
N ARG A 170 18.03 2.11 -0.07
CA ARG A 170 19.16 1.47 -0.76
C ARG A 170 18.97 1.41 -2.27
N GLY A 171 19.97 1.83 -3.03
CA GLY A 171 20.00 1.69 -4.49
C GLY A 171 20.25 3.03 -5.18
N ASN A 172 19.65 3.20 -6.37
CA ASN A 172 19.67 4.46 -7.10
C ASN A 172 18.45 5.28 -6.69
N THR A 173 18.61 6.18 -5.71
CA THR A 173 17.44 6.77 -5.06
C THR A 173 17.50 8.29 -4.93
N VAL A 174 16.33 8.91 -4.90
CA VAL A 174 16.14 10.30 -4.51
C VAL A 174 15.25 10.28 -3.29
N THR A 175 15.73 10.82 -2.18
CA THR A 175 15.03 10.75 -0.90
C THR A 175 14.88 12.13 -0.29
N VAL A 176 13.68 12.45 0.16
CA VAL A 176 13.39 13.63 0.97
C VAL A 176 12.81 13.15 2.28
N VAL A 177 13.45 13.51 3.38
CA VAL A 177 13.02 13.10 4.71
C VAL A 177 12.85 14.35 5.57
N GLN A 178 11.69 14.46 6.25
CA GLN A 178 11.35 15.64 7.04
C GLN A 178 10.93 15.31 8.48
N GLU A 179 11.01 16.32 9.34
CA GLU A 179 10.59 16.34 10.74
C GLU A 179 11.42 15.43 11.67
N ASN A 180 10.76 14.57 12.45
CA ASN A 180 11.35 13.71 13.48
C ASN A 180 11.68 12.35 12.86
N SER A 181 12.69 12.33 12.02
CA SER A 181 12.98 11.16 11.19
C SER A 181 14.41 10.67 11.35
N VAL A 182 14.56 9.34 11.33
CA VAL A 182 15.84 8.67 11.22
C VAL A 182 15.97 8.09 9.82
N ALA A 183 17.03 8.47 9.09
CA ALA A 183 17.28 7.98 7.74
C ALA A 183 18.64 7.26 7.65
N VAL A 184 18.64 6.08 7.05
CA VAL A 184 19.84 5.34 6.66
C VAL A 184 19.83 5.18 5.15
N VAL A 185 20.86 5.70 4.49
CA VAL A 185 20.93 5.79 3.03
C VAL A 185 22.18 5.10 2.50
N ARG A 186 22.04 4.23 1.48
CA ARG A 186 23.16 3.52 0.83
C ARG A 186 23.01 3.40 -0.69
N GLY A 187 24.13 3.44 -1.41
CA GLY A 187 24.19 3.37 -2.88
C GLY A 187 24.18 4.76 -3.52
N ASN A 188 23.91 4.84 -4.82
CA ASN A 188 23.83 6.10 -5.55
C ASN A 188 22.58 6.88 -5.15
N THR A 189 22.69 7.72 -4.12
CA THR A 189 21.53 8.41 -3.56
C THR A 189 21.75 9.91 -3.50
N PHE A 190 20.70 10.63 -3.89
CA PHE A 190 20.51 12.03 -3.56
C PHE A 190 19.55 12.13 -2.36
N ALA A 191 19.99 12.75 -1.28
CA ALA A 191 19.19 12.90 -0.06
C ALA A 191 19.07 14.38 0.33
N VAL A 192 17.84 14.81 0.63
CA VAL A 192 17.53 16.12 1.23
C VAL A 192 16.87 15.88 2.58
N LEU A 193 17.42 16.49 3.63
CA LEU A 193 16.96 16.26 4.99
C LEU A 193 16.56 17.59 5.66
N HIS A 194 15.28 17.71 6.01
CA HIS A 194 14.74 18.83 6.79
C HIS A 194 14.32 18.33 8.16
N VAL A 195 15.24 18.36 9.13
CA VAL A 195 15.08 17.67 10.40
C VAL A 195 15.00 18.65 11.58
N ARG A 196 14.23 18.26 12.60
CA ARG A 196 14.30 18.90 13.93
C ARG A 196 15.54 18.39 14.68
N TYR A 197 15.91 19.05 15.77
CA TYR A 197 17.15 18.76 16.52
C TYR A 197 17.28 17.33 17.06
N ASP A 198 16.17 16.61 17.24
CA ASP A 198 16.16 15.26 17.81
C ASP A 198 16.27 14.14 16.77
N SER A 199 16.56 14.49 15.51
CA SER A 199 16.62 13.56 14.37
C SER A 199 18.05 13.16 14.00
N TRP A 200 18.21 12.00 13.37
CA TRP A 200 19.52 11.40 13.08
C TRP A 200 19.62 10.92 11.63
N CYS A 201 20.73 11.17 10.95
CA CYS A 201 20.98 10.66 9.60
C CYS A 201 22.33 9.95 9.53
N LEU A 202 22.34 8.75 8.93
CA LEU A 202 23.53 7.95 8.73
C LEU A 202 23.78 7.78 7.23
N LEU A 203 24.87 8.40 6.77
CA LEU A 203 25.34 8.34 5.40
C LEU A 203 26.47 7.30 5.27
N PRO A 204 26.80 6.84 4.04
CA PRO A 204 27.90 5.91 3.82
C PRO A 204 29.24 6.35 4.44
N ASP A 205 29.45 7.66 4.56
CA ASP A 205 30.72 8.27 4.98
C ASP A 205 30.74 8.68 6.48
N GLY A 206 29.67 8.40 7.23
CA GLY A 206 29.59 8.70 8.67
C GLY A 206 28.24 9.26 9.13
N TRP A 207 28.17 9.57 10.43
CA TRP A 207 26.99 10.19 11.05
C TRP A 207 26.94 11.69 10.77
N VAL A 208 25.76 12.19 10.39
CA VAL A 208 25.50 13.63 10.36
C VAL A 208 24.45 13.94 11.44
N VAL A 209 24.85 14.70 12.45
CA VAL A 209 23.98 15.20 13.51
C VAL A 209 23.59 16.65 13.17
N PRO A 210 22.29 17.01 13.18
CA PRO A 210 21.86 18.39 13.03
C PRO A 210 22.46 19.26 14.16
N ALA A 211 23.24 20.29 13.83
CA ALA A 211 23.72 21.24 14.83
C ALA A 211 22.58 22.22 15.23
N PRO A 212 22.41 22.56 16.52
CA PRO A 212 21.44 23.59 16.92
C PRO A 212 21.92 24.99 16.49
N PRO A 213 21.08 25.84 15.87
CA PRO A 213 21.36 27.25 15.67
C PRO A 213 21.35 27.93 17.02
N THR A 214 22.24 28.91 17.16
CA THR A 214 22.54 29.61 18.41
C THR A 214 21.38 30.48 18.93
N THR A 215 20.25 30.54 18.23
CA THR A 215 19.05 31.27 18.68
C THR A 215 17.78 30.68 18.05
N ALA A 216 16.81 30.35 18.89
CA ALA A 216 15.39 30.04 18.61
C ALA A 216 14.99 28.62 18.19
N THR A 217 13.91 28.16 18.82
CA THR A 217 13.08 26.99 18.49
C THR A 217 12.70 26.99 17.00
N GLY A 218 13.37 26.18 16.17
CA GLY A 218 13.11 26.10 14.74
C GLY A 218 13.65 24.82 14.09
N SER A 219 13.15 24.45 12.91
CA SER A 219 13.69 23.35 12.11
C SER A 219 15.04 23.74 11.48
N ALA A 220 15.97 22.79 11.31
CA ALA A 220 17.23 23.01 10.58
C ALA A 220 17.24 22.21 9.27
N THR A 221 17.63 22.86 8.17
CA THR A 221 17.96 22.15 6.93
C THR A 221 19.35 21.54 7.08
N VAL A 222 19.43 20.22 7.08
CA VAL A 222 20.70 19.50 7.15
C VAL A 222 21.02 19.00 5.76
N GLY A 223 21.65 19.87 4.95
CA GLY A 223 22.39 19.52 3.74
C GLY A 223 21.63 18.89 2.56
N VAL A 224 22.26 19.01 1.40
CA VAL A 224 21.99 18.20 0.21
C VAL A 224 23.17 17.25 0.07
N PHE A 225 22.91 15.94 0.03
CA PHE A 225 23.96 14.93 -0.03
C PHE A 225 23.85 14.09 -1.30
N SER A 226 24.98 13.86 -1.95
CA SER A 226 25.11 12.88 -3.02
C SER A 226 26.17 11.86 -2.63
N SER A 227 25.80 10.61 -2.43
CA SER A 227 26.77 9.51 -2.33
C SER A 227 26.90 8.85 -3.70
N VAL A 228 28.12 8.81 -4.24
CA VAL A 228 28.47 8.04 -5.43
C VAL A 228 29.25 6.83 -4.94
N GLY A 229 28.64 5.65 -4.95
CA GLY A 229 29.20 4.43 -4.39
C GLY A 229 28.71 3.19 -5.11
#